data_AF-A0A535RVX6-F1
#
_entry.id   AF-A0A535RVX6-F1
#
_cell.length_a   1.000
_cell.length_b   1.000
_cell.length_c   1.000
_cell.angle_alpha   90.00
_cell.angle_beta   90.00
_cell.angle_gamma   90.00
#
_symmetry.space_group_name_H-M   'P 1'
#
loop_
_entity.id
_entity.type
_entity.pdbx_description
1 polymer ?
#
loop_
_entity_poly.entity_id
_entity_poly.type
_entity_poly.pdbx_seq_one_letter_code
_entity_poly.pdbx_strand_id
1 'polypeptide(L)'
;MRSSSMQSSLPNRWVLAITAFLMQLALGSVYAWSVFLKPVGTVYHVSRLQANLTFSIVLLALGVTAGFGGYLNNRFGPRVIATLGGLLYGLGVILAAFAAPNIFILYL
;
A
#
# COMPACT_ATOMS: atom_id res chain seq x y z
N MET A 1 11.80 -42.82 -21.40
CA MET A 1 11.01 -41.57 -21.47
C MET A 1 11.44 -40.68 -20.32
N ARG A 2 12.33 -39.71 -20.54
CA ARG A 2 12.80 -38.78 -19.50
C ARG A 2 11.75 -37.69 -19.31
N SER A 3 11.21 -37.53 -18.11
CA SER A 3 10.33 -36.42 -17.79
C SER A 3 11.11 -35.13 -17.90
N SER A 4 10.67 -34.26 -18.80
CA SER A 4 11.08 -32.87 -18.90
C SER A 4 10.47 -32.12 -17.71
N SER A 5 11.16 -32.13 -16.57
CA SER A 5 10.87 -31.19 -15.50
C SER A 5 11.11 -29.79 -16.04
N MET A 6 10.03 -29.05 -16.27
CA MET A 6 10.09 -27.61 -16.53
C MET A 6 10.73 -26.94 -15.30
N GLN A 7 12.04 -26.77 -15.33
CA GLN A 7 12.75 -25.92 -14.38
C GLN A 7 12.29 -24.49 -14.65
N SER A 8 11.32 -24.02 -13.86
CA SER A 8 11.06 -22.60 -13.72
C SER A 8 12.35 -21.98 -13.19
N SER A 9 13.03 -21.19 -14.02
CA SER A 9 14.19 -20.41 -13.60
C SER A 9 13.80 -19.60 -12.37
N LEU A 10 14.34 -19.97 -11.19
CA LEU A 10 14.08 -19.24 -9.96
C LEU A 10 14.46 -17.77 -10.20
N PRO A 11 13.56 -16.81 -9.97
CA PRO A 11 13.89 -15.40 -10.16
C PRO A 11 15.11 -15.04 -9.29
N ASN A 12 16.00 -14.20 -9.84
CA ASN A 12 17.25 -13.80 -9.17
C ASN A 12 16.95 -13.36 -7.73
N ARG A 13 17.52 -14.07 -6.74
CA ARG A 13 17.22 -13.90 -5.31
C ARG A 13 17.42 -12.45 -4.85
N TRP A 14 18.39 -11.76 -5.45
CA TRP A 14 18.67 -10.35 -5.20
C TRP A 14 17.52 -9.42 -5.65
N VAL A 15 16.90 -9.71 -6.80
CA VAL A 15 15.75 -8.95 -7.29
C VAL A 15 14.57 -9.10 -6.33
N LEU A 16 14.33 -10.32 -5.84
CA LEU A 16 13.25 -10.56 -4.87
C LEU A 16 13.49 -9.80 -3.56
N ALA A 17 14.73 -9.77 -3.06
CA ALA A 17 15.09 -9.03 -1.86
C ALA A 17 14.90 -7.52 -2.03
N ILE A 18 15.33 -6.94 -3.16
CA ILE A 18 15.14 -5.51 -3.46
C ILE A 18 13.65 -5.18 -3.54
N THR A 19 12.83 -5.99 -4.22
CA THR A 19 11.39 -5.76 -4.31
C THR A 19 10.73 -5.83 -2.93
N ALA A 20 11.08 -6.82 -2.10
CA ALA A 20 10.55 -6.92 -0.75
C ALA A 20 10.94 -5.71 0.12
N PHE A 21 12.18 -5.22 -0.01
CA PHE A 21 12.64 -4.02 0.67
C PHE A 21 11.86 -2.76 0.24
N LEU A 22 11.64 -2.58 -1.06
CA LEU A 22 10.84 -1.46 -1.58
C LEU A 22 9.38 -1.50 -1.09
N MET A 23 8.78 -2.70 -1.02
CA MET A 23 7.43 -2.87 -0.47
C MET A 23 7.37 -2.48 1.01
N GLN A 24 8.39 -2.83 1.80
CA GLN A 24 8.49 -2.41 3.20
C GLN A 24 8.68 -0.90 3.36
N LEU A 25 9.42 -0.24 2.46
CA LEU A 25 9.53 1.23 2.46
C LEU A 25 8.18 1.91 2.20
N ALA A 26 7.39 1.37 1.26
CA ALA A 26 6.04 1.87 1.02
C ALA A 26 5.17 1.76 2.28
N LEU A 27 5.19 0.61 2.97
CA LEU A 27 4.50 0.45 4.26
C LEU A 27 5.02 1.42 5.33
N GLY A 28 6.34 1.63 5.39
CA GLY A 28 6.96 2.61 6.29
C GLY A 28 6.48 4.04 6.08
N SER A 29 6.18 4.43 4.83
CA SER A 29 5.69 5.78 4.52
C SER A 29 4.28 6.04 5.10
N VAL A 30 3.45 5.01 5.25
CA VAL A 30 2.16 5.11 5.95
C VAL A 30 2.36 5.40 7.43
N TYR A 31 3.34 4.79 8.07
CA TYR A 31 3.68 5.06 9.48
C TYR A 31 4.22 6.47 9.70
N ALA A 32 4.81 7.09 8.67
CA ALA A 32 5.27 8.48 8.71
C ALA A 32 4.13 9.52 8.63
N TRP A 33 2.85 9.09 8.62
CA TRP A 33 1.68 9.98 8.59
C TRP A 33 1.70 11.08 9.66
N SER A 34 2.28 10.82 10.83
CA SER A 34 2.35 11.78 11.92
C SER A 34 3.03 13.10 11.55
N VAL A 35 3.96 13.08 10.60
CA VAL A 35 4.64 14.28 10.07
C VAL A 35 3.66 15.15 9.26
N PHE A 36 2.67 14.54 8.63
CA PHE A 36 1.66 15.21 7.81
C PHE A 36 0.48 15.77 8.60
N LEU A 37 0.32 15.43 9.89
CA LEU A 37 -0.78 15.94 10.72
C LEU A 37 -0.83 17.47 10.78
N LYS A 38 0.33 18.13 10.91
CA LYS A 38 0.42 19.60 10.95
C LYS A 38 0.07 20.23 9.60
N PRO A 39 0.69 19.87 8.46
CA PRO A 39 0.34 20.45 7.17
C PRO A 39 -1.09 20.12 6.73
N VAL A 40 -1.59 18.90 6.97
CA VAL A 40 -3.00 18.53 6.67
C VAL A 40 -3.96 19.38 7.49
N GLY A 41 -3.71 19.56 8.78
CA GLY A 41 -4.54 20.43 9.63
C GLY A 41 -4.59 21.88 9.13
N THR A 42 -3.47 22.40 8.62
CA THR A 42 -3.42 23.78 8.08
C THR A 42 -4.08 23.92 6.71
N VAL A 43 -3.90 22.94 5.81
CA VAL A 43 -4.40 23.00 4.43
C VAL A 43 -5.90 22.72 4.36
N TYR A 44 -6.38 21.77 5.15
CA TYR A 44 -7.79 21.37 5.18
C TYR A 44 -8.59 22.06 6.29
N HIS A 45 -7.95 22.91 7.11
CA HIS A 45 -8.56 23.59 8.26
C HIS A 45 -9.30 22.65 9.23
N VAL A 46 -8.74 21.45 9.43
CA VAL A 46 -9.34 20.39 10.25
C VAL A 46 -8.64 20.21 11.59
N SER A 47 -9.35 19.57 12.53
CA SER A 47 -8.75 19.18 13.81
C SER A 47 -7.74 18.04 13.64
N ARG A 48 -6.80 17.91 14.59
CA ARG A 48 -5.86 16.78 14.63
C ARG A 48 -6.56 15.42 14.66
N LEU A 49 -7.73 15.34 15.29
CA LEU A 49 -8.54 14.13 15.33
C LEU A 49 -8.97 13.73 13.93
N GLN A 50 -9.51 14.66 13.15
CA GLN A 50 -9.93 14.42 11.76
C GLN A 50 -8.74 14.05 10.87
N ALA A 51 -7.60 14.73 10.99
CA ALA A 51 -6.39 14.35 10.26
C ALA A 51 -5.89 12.94 10.65
N ASN A 52 -6.09 12.49 11.88
CA ASN A 52 -5.70 11.15 12.32
C ASN A 52 -6.69 10.06 11.89
N LEU A 53 -7.95 10.41 11.60
CA LEU A 53 -8.93 9.46 11.06
C LEU A 53 -8.47 8.87 9.74
N THR A 54 -7.77 9.64 8.89
CA THR A 54 -7.17 9.14 7.64
C THR A 54 -6.26 7.93 7.91
N PHE A 55 -5.39 8.03 8.92
CA PHE A 55 -4.49 6.94 9.29
C PHE A 55 -5.25 5.74 9.84
N SER A 56 -6.30 5.96 10.64
CA SER A 56 -7.16 4.88 11.13
C SER A 56 -7.87 4.13 10.00
N ILE A 57 -8.38 4.84 8.98
CA ILE A 57 -9.00 4.24 7.79
C ILE A 57 -7.99 3.38 7.03
N VAL A 58 -6.77 3.90 6.81
CA VAL A 58 -5.70 3.15 6.13
C VAL A 58 -5.32 1.89 6.90
N LEU A 59 -5.20 1.96 8.24
CA LEU A 59 -4.94 0.79 9.07
C LEU A 59 -6.08 -0.23 9.02
N LEU A 60 -7.33 0.23 9.01
CA LEU A 60 -8.50 -0.64 8.85
C LEU A 60 -8.46 -1.36 7.49
N ALA A 61 -8.21 -0.62 6.40
CA ALA A 61 -8.08 -1.16 5.06
C ALA A 61 -6.93 -2.17 4.95
N LEU A 62 -5.78 -1.88 5.58
CA LEU A 62 -4.66 -2.82 5.69
C LEU A 62 -5.04 -4.08 6.47
N GLY A 63 -5.75 -3.94 7.59
CA GLY A 63 -6.19 -5.08 8.40
C GLY A 63 -7.18 -5.98 7.65
N VAL A 64 -8.17 -5.40 6.99
CA VAL A 64 -9.13 -6.12 6.14
C VAL A 64 -8.38 -6.81 4.99
N THR A 65 -7.50 -6.09 4.31
CA THR A 65 -6.71 -6.64 3.20
C THR A 65 -5.76 -7.74 3.67
N ALA A 66 -5.19 -7.66 4.88
CA ALA A 66 -4.35 -8.72 5.42
C ALA A 66 -5.15 -9.99 5.71
N GLY A 67 -6.38 -9.87 6.22
CA GLY A 67 -7.28 -11.00 6.46
C GLY A 67 -7.65 -11.76 5.17
N PHE A 68 -7.94 -11.03 4.08
CA PHE A 68 -8.24 -11.64 2.78
C PHE A 68 -7.00 -11.91 1.92
N GLY A 69 -5.87 -11.26 2.23
CA GLY A 69 -4.67 -11.22 1.40
C GLY A 69 -4.05 -12.59 1.21
N GLY A 70 -4.11 -13.46 2.21
CA GLY A 70 -3.67 -14.86 2.07
C GLY A 70 -4.49 -15.64 1.06
N TYR A 71 -5.82 -15.49 1.08
CA TYR A 71 -6.72 -16.12 0.13
C TYR A 71 -6.50 -15.59 -1.30
N LEU A 72 -6.42 -14.27 -1.45
CA LEU A 72 -6.12 -13.64 -2.74
C LEU A 72 -4.77 -14.10 -3.28
N ASN A 73 -3.71 -14.10 -2.46
CA ASN A 73 -2.36 -14.52 -2.86
C ASN A 73 -2.32 -15.96 -3.35
N ASN A 74 -3.06 -16.86 -2.69
CA ASN A 74 -3.17 -18.26 -3.12
C ASN A 74 -3.94 -18.42 -4.43
N ARG A 75 -4.93 -17.56 -4.70
CA ARG A 75 -5.80 -17.65 -5.89
C ARG A 75 -5.19 -17.01 -7.14
N PHE A 76 -4.60 -15.82 -7.03
CA PHE A 76 -4.09 -15.04 -8.18
C PHE A 76 -2.56 -15.01 -8.28
N GLY A 77 -1.87 -15.51 -7.26
CA GLY A 77 -0.42 -15.53 -7.19
C GLY A 77 0.19 -14.22 -6.67
N PRO A 78 1.32 -14.29 -5.96
CA PRO A 78 1.90 -13.17 -5.23
C PRO A 78 2.40 -12.03 -6.13
N ARG A 79 2.82 -12.31 -7.37
CA ARG A 79 3.30 -11.26 -8.29
C ARG A 79 2.17 -10.32 -8.72
N VAL A 80 1.01 -10.88 -9.07
CA VAL A 80 -0.13 -10.10 -9.57
C VAL A 80 -0.66 -9.18 -8.47
N ILE A 81 -0.79 -9.71 -7.25
CA ILE A 81 -1.30 -8.96 -6.10
C ILE A 81 -0.31 -7.91 -5.62
N ALA A 82 1.00 -8.21 -5.58
CA ALA A 82 2.00 -7.21 -5.25
C ALA A 82 2.00 -6.04 -6.25
N THR A 83 1.86 -6.34 -7.55
CA THR A 83 1.85 -5.31 -8.59
C THR A 83 0.59 -4.45 -8.53
N LEU A 84 -0.59 -5.07 -8.39
CA LEU A 84 -1.86 -4.37 -8.23
C LEU A 84 -1.88 -3.52 -6.95
N GLY A 85 -1.41 -4.07 -5.83
CA GLY A 85 -1.34 -3.36 -4.56
C GLY A 85 -0.41 -2.16 -4.62
N GLY A 86 0.77 -2.30 -5.24
CA GLY A 86 1.70 -1.20 -5.44
C GLY A 86 1.14 -0.10 -6.37
N LEU A 87 0.47 -0.50 -7.46
CA LEU A 87 -0.20 0.44 -8.38
C LEU A 87 -1.33 1.20 -7.69
N LEU A 88 -2.23 0.48 -7.00
CA LEU A 88 -3.35 1.09 -6.27
C LEU A 88 -2.85 2.03 -5.18
N TYR A 89 -1.83 1.62 -4.43
CA TYR A 89 -1.22 2.45 -3.40
C TYR A 89 -0.58 3.71 -4.00
N GLY A 90 0.24 3.56 -5.04
CA GLY A 90 0.90 4.69 -5.71
C GLY A 90 -0.10 5.67 -6.32
N LEU A 91 -1.14 5.16 -6.99
CA LEU A 91 -2.22 5.99 -7.52
C LEU A 91 -2.99 6.71 -6.40
N GLY A 92 -3.30 6.03 -5.30
CA GLY A 92 -3.96 6.62 -4.14
C GLY A 92 -3.14 7.77 -3.54
N VAL A 93 -1.83 7.59 -3.37
CA VAL A 93 -0.93 8.64 -2.87
C VAL A 93 -0.88 9.84 -3.82
N ILE A 94 -0.83 9.60 -5.13
CA ILE A 94 -0.85 10.68 -6.14
C ILE A 94 -2.18 11.43 -6.09
N LEU A 95 -3.31 10.71 -6.04
CA LEU A 95 -4.65 11.31 -5.95
C LEU A 95 -4.83 12.11 -4.67
N ALA A 96 -4.27 11.66 -3.55
CA ALA A 96 -4.31 12.38 -2.28
C ALA A 96 -3.66 13.77 -2.37
N ALA A 97 -2.66 13.95 -3.23
CA ALA A 97 -2.03 15.26 -3.46
C ALA A 97 -3.00 16.29 -4.09
N PHE A 98 -4.04 15.83 -4.78
CA PHE A 98 -5.06 16.67 -5.42
C PHE A 98 -6.36 16.77 -4.63
N ALA A 99 -6.47 16.12 -3.47
CA ALA A 99 -7.70 16.08 -2.68
C ALA A 99 -8.03 17.41 -1.97
N ALA A 100 -7.08 18.35 -1.91
CA ALA A 100 -7.29 19.65 -1.25
C ALA A 100 -8.31 20.51 -2.00
N PRO A 101 -9.19 21.26 -1.31
CA PRO A 101 -9.28 21.44 0.15
C PRO A 101 -10.29 20.51 0.85
N ASN A 102 -10.86 19.51 0.16
CA ASN A 102 -11.95 18.70 0.71
C ASN A 102 -11.43 17.44 1.41
N ILE A 103 -11.52 17.40 2.74
CA ILE A 103 -11.02 16.24 3.52
C ILE A 103 -11.81 14.96 3.29
N PHE A 104 -13.08 15.04 2.85
CA PHE A 104 -13.85 13.84 2.52
C PHE A 104 -13.27 13.10 1.32
N ILE A 105 -12.68 13.83 0.36
CA ILE A 105 -11.99 13.24 -0.79
C ILE A 105 -10.68 12.57 -0.34
N LEU A 106 -10.04 13.09 0.71
CA LEU A 106 -8.84 12.48 1.30
C LEU A 106 -9.14 11.16 2.05
N TYR A 107 -10.37 10.95 2.50
CA TYR A 107 -10.79 9.70 3.13
C TYR A 107 -11.15 8.58 2.15
N LEU A 108 -11.36 8.93 0.87
CA LEU A 108 -11.80 8.01 -0.18
C LEU A 108 -10.60 7.36 -0.89
#